data_AF-A0A6V7XXG8-F1
#
_entry.id   AF-A0A6V7XXG8-F1
#
_cell.length_a   1.000
_cell.length_b   1.000
_cell.length_c   1.000
_cell.angle_alpha   90.00
_cell.angle_beta   90.00
_cell.angle_gamma   90.00
#
_symmetry.space_group_name_H-M   'P 1'
#
loop_
_entity.id
_entity.type
_entity.pdbx_description
1 polymer ?
#
loop_
_entity_poly.entity_id
_entity_poly.type
_entity_poly.pdbx_seq_one_letter_code
_entity_poly.pdbx_strand_id
1 'polypeptide(L)'
;YTHFTSPIRRYPDIIVHRLLAASLNYTEDPNYSVKQLHGIAMRANSTKACAKMCSETSADIFFGSFIREYGGMEVVGVVMALFDECFDLLLIKYGIVKRIYLKKQKFLNRIYHGKLTKNGPVTLVLWFNEEAKNYFSGKDEVVTNNKIRREECLPNLDKKIDKLLREDVEDDEESDGNGVVVVEGIGESEEEEERGKNGGGKKVKEDVYEEVPAWVKDLQPEERQTINCMCVVRVKLVNVKDTLRYEASLIPTPDSNPLTWVDAKQHMDE
;
A
#
# COMPACT_ATOMS: atom_id res chain seq x y z
N TYR A 1 0.32 -2.92 31.30
CA TYR A 1 0.29 -4.06 30.36
C TYR A 1 1.69 -4.29 29.82
N THR A 2 2.16 -5.54 29.72
CA THR A 2 3.48 -5.87 29.17
C THR A 2 3.44 -7.20 28.41
N HIS A 3 4.40 -7.42 27.50
CA HIS A 3 4.55 -8.69 26.79
C HIS A 3 5.27 -9.73 27.66
N PHE A 4 4.83 -10.99 27.60
CA PHE A 4 5.39 -12.09 28.40
C PHE A 4 5.40 -13.46 27.70
N THR A 5 4.45 -13.70 26.79
CA THR A 5 4.12 -15.03 26.26
C THR A 5 4.96 -15.47 25.06
N SER A 6 5.97 -14.72 24.62
CA SER A 6 6.76 -15.07 23.42
C SER A 6 8.25 -14.75 23.54
N PRO A 7 8.96 -15.24 24.58
CA PRO A 7 10.39 -14.98 24.79
C PRO A 7 11.30 -15.49 23.67
N ILE A 8 10.89 -16.53 22.93
CA ILE A 8 11.66 -17.06 21.79
C ILE A 8 11.79 -16.03 20.66
N ARG A 9 10.79 -15.17 20.45
CA ARG A 9 10.70 -14.26 19.29
C ARG A 9 10.61 -12.77 19.64
N ARG A 10 10.68 -12.42 20.94
CA ARG A 10 10.62 -11.03 21.43
C ARG A 10 11.57 -10.86 22.61
N TYR A 11 12.59 -10.01 22.43
CA TYR A 11 13.54 -9.70 23.49
C TYR A 11 12.91 -9.03 24.74
N PRO A 12 11.89 -8.15 24.62
CA PRO A 12 11.20 -7.60 25.80
C PRO A 12 10.64 -8.68 26.73
N ASP A 13 10.07 -9.75 26.18
CA ASP A 13 9.55 -10.87 26.97
C ASP A 13 10.69 -11.53 27.78
N ILE A 14 11.89 -11.71 27.21
CA ILE A 14 13.05 -12.25 27.94
C ILE A 14 13.39 -11.39 29.16
N ILE A 15 13.36 -10.06 29.03
CA ILE A 15 13.61 -9.14 30.14
C ILE A 15 12.54 -9.29 31.22
N VAL A 16 11.26 -9.38 30.83
CA VAL A 16 10.16 -9.61 31.78
C VAL A 16 10.31 -10.96 32.47
N HIS A 17 10.68 -12.03 31.77
CA HIS A 17 10.96 -13.34 32.36
C HIS A 17 12.09 -13.28 33.39
N ARG A 18 13.20 -12.58 33.10
CA ARG A 18 14.31 -12.38 34.05
C ARG A 18 13.88 -11.60 35.29
N LEU A 19 13.16 -10.50 35.11
CA LEU A 19 12.68 -9.68 36.21
C LEU A 19 11.64 -10.41 37.08
N LEU A 20 10.76 -11.20 36.45
CA LEU A 20 9.78 -12.02 37.17
C LEU A 20 10.46 -13.16 37.95
N ALA A 21 11.42 -13.85 37.34
CA ALA A 21 12.20 -14.89 38.02
C ALA A 21 12.94 -14.34 39.25
N ALA A 22 13.54 -13.15 39.14
CA ALA A 22 14.16 -12.47 40.27
C ALA A 22 13.12 -12.07 41.34
N SER A 23 11.96 -11.57 40.94
CA SER A 23 10.87 -11.18 41.87
C SER A 23 10.27 -12.37 42.62
N LEU A 24 10.38 -13.58 42.05
CA LEU A 24 9.97 -14.85 42.67
C LEU A 24 11.13 -15.57 43.37
N ASN A 25 12.30 -14.94 43.45
CA ASN A 25 13.52 -15.48 44.06
C ASN A 25 14.04 -16.77 43.40
N TYR A 26 13.73 -17.00 42.11
CA TYR A 26 14.29 -18.10 41.33
C TYR A 26 15.71 -17.80 40.84
N THR A 27 16.06 -16.53 40.69
CA THR A 27 17.39 -16.04 40.29
C THR A 27 17.73 -14.77 41.05
N GLU A 28 19.00 -14.37 41.04
CA GLU A 28 19.43 -13.05 41.53
C GLU A 28 18.85 -11.92 40.68
N ASP A 29 18.77 -10.71 41.25
CA ASP A 29 18.36 -9.51 40.52
C ASP A 29 19.40 -9.19 39.42
N PRO A 30 18.98 -9.07 38.14
CA PRO A 30 19.88 -8.72 37.05
C PRO A 30 20.49 -7.30 37.15
N ASN A 31 20.12 -6.50 38.16
CA ASN A 31 20.68 -5.17 38.47
C ASN A 31 20.62 -4.19 37.29
N TYR A 32 19.53 -4.24 36.53
CA TYR A 32 19.32 -3.28 35.44
C TYR A 32 19.02 -1.88 35.99
N SER A 33 19.81 -0.90 35.59
CA SER A 33 19.46 0.50 35.81
C SER A 33 18.27 0.91 34.95
N VAL A 34 17.52 1.92 35.40
CA VAL A 34 16.39 2.52 34.65
C VAL A 34 16.86 2.98 33.26
N LYS A 35 18.06 3.54 33.15
CA LYS A 35 18.64 3.99 31.88
C LYS A 35 18.89 2.83 30.92
N GLN A 36 19.37 1.68 31.42
CA GLN A 36 19.57 0.49 30.60
C GLN A 36 18.23 -0.08 30.11
N LEU A 37 17.23 -0.20 31.00
CA LEU A 37 15.90 -0.69 30.61
C LEU A 37 15.25 0.22 29.57
N HIS A 38 15.37 1.54 29.73
CA HIS A 38 14.88 2.49 28.75
C HIS A 38 15.58 2.33 27.38
N GLY A 39 16.90 2.17 27.36
CA GLY A 39 17.65 1.93 26.13
C GLY A 39 17.27 0.61 25.45
N ILE A 40 17.01 -0.45 26.22
CA ILE A 40 16.52 -1.73 25.70
C ILE A 40 15.12 -1.55 25.09
N ALA A 41 14.22 -0.84 25.76
CA ALA A 41 12.86 -0.59 25.27
C ALA A 41 12.87 0.21 23.97
N MET A 42 13.69 1.27 23.87
CA MET A 42 13.84 2.07 22.65
C MET A 42 14.36 1.22 21.49
N ARG A 43 15.39 0.39 21.73
CA ARG A 43 15.88 -0.54 20.71
C ARG A 43 14.81 -1.53 20.28
N ALA A 44 14.07 -2.12 21.21
CA ALA A 44 13.01 -3.06 20.89
C ALA A 44 11.88 -2.43 20.05
N ASN A 45 11.52 -1.18 20.31
CA ASN A 45 10.56 -0.44 19.50
C ASN A 45 11.08 -0.19 18.09
N SER A 46 12.31 0.29 17.95
CA SER A 46 12.95 0.50 16.64
C SER A 46 13.03 -0.80 15.84
N THR A 47 13.52 -1.89 16.43
CA THR A 47 13.60 -3.19 15.75
C THR A 47 12.22 -3.73 15.38
N LYS A 48 11.18 -3.52 16.20
CA LYS A 48 9.81 -3.89 15.86
C LYS A 48 9.31 -3.13 14.64
N ALA A 49 9.55 -1.81 14.57
CA ALA A 49 9.16 -1.00 13.42
C ALA A 49 9.90 -1.44 12.15
N CYS A 50 11.22 -1.63 12.22
CA CYS A 50 12.00 -2.13 11.09
C CYS A 50 11.55 -3.52 10.62
N ALA A 51 11.26 -4.45 11.53
CA ALA A 51 10.77 -5.78 11.19
C ALA A 51 9.40 -5.72 10.49
N LYS A 52 8.51 -4.83 10.93
CA LYS A 52 7.22 -4.60 10.28
C LYS A 52 7.40 -4.07 8.85
N MET A 53 8.20 -3.01 8.67
CA MET A 53 8.49 -2.44 7.35
C MET A 53 9.13 -3.46 6.41
N CYS A 54 10.08 -4.27 6.90
CA CYS A 54 10.70 -5.33 6.12
C CYS A 54 9.69 -6.38 5.66
N SER A 55 8.79 -6.81 6.56
CA SER A 55 7.73 -7.76 6.24
C SER A 55 6.76 -7.21 5.18
N GLU A 56 6.37 -5.94 5.30
CA GLU A 56 5.47 -5.28 4.35
C GLU A 56 6.15 -5.10 2.98
N THR A 57 7.41 -4.69 2.97
CA THR A 57 8.22 -4.56 1.74
C THR A 57 8.40 -5.91 1.05
N SER A 58 8.67 -6.97 1.81
CA SER A 58 8.79 -8.32 1.27
C SER A 58 7.49 -8.76 0.59
N ALA A 59 6.34 -8.55 1.24
CA ALA A 59 5.03 -8.85 0.65
C ALA A 59 4.78 -8.07 -0.66
N ASP A 60 5.12 -6.78 -0.71
CA ASP A 60 4.96 -5.95 -1.93
C ASP A 60 5.84 -6.46 -3.08
N ILE A 61 7.08 -6.88 -2.79
CA ILE A 61 8.00 -7.47 -3.78
C ILE A 61 7.43 -8.77 -4.36
N PHE A 62 6.96 -9.68 -3.51
CA PHE A 62 6.36 -10.94 -3.97
C PHE A 62 5.07 -10.70 -4.77
N PHE A 63 4.26 -9.72 -4.35
CA PHE A 63 3.06 -9.35 -5.10
C PHE A 63 3.40 -8.75 -6.47
N GLY A 64 4.45 -7.94 -6.55
CA GLY A 64 4.94 -7.44 -7.83
C GLY A 64 5.50 -8.54 -8.74
N SER A 65 6.18 -9.55 -8.18
CA SER A 65 6.57 -10.76 -8.94
C SER A 65 5.35 -11.50 -9.47
N PHE A 66 4.31 -11.66 -8.65
CA PHE A 66 3.04 -12.28 -9.04
C PHE A 66 2.38 -11.54 -10.21
N ILE A 67 2.29 -10.21 -10.16
CA ILE A 67 1.73 -9.39 -11.25
C ILE A 67 2.55 -9.53 -12.53
N ARG A 68 3.89 -9.58 -12.41
CA ARG A 68 4.79 -9.75 -13.56
C ARG A 68 4.56 -11.08 -14.26
N GLU A 69 4.46 -12.18 -13.50
CA GLU A 69 4.19 -13.51 -14.07
C GLU A 69 2.78 -13.61 -14.66
N TYR A 70 1.81 -12.90 -14.07
CA TYR A 70 0.44 -12.85 -14.59
C TYR A 70 0.29 -11.99 -15.86
N GLY A 71 1.23 -11.06 -16.13
CA GLY A 71 1.17 -10.16 -17.29
C GLY A 71 0.28 -8.91 -17.08
N GLY A 72 0.02 -8.55 -15.83
CA GLY A 72 -0.86 -7.44 -15.46
C GLY A 72 -2.34 -7.85 -15.33
N MET A 73 -3.06 -7.19 -14.43
CA MET A 73 -4.41 -7.60 -14.05
C MET A 73 -5.31 -6.43 -13.69
N GLU A 74 -6.62 -6.60 -13.90
CA GLU A 74 -7.61 -5.64 -13.44
C GLU A 74 -8.14 -6.05 -12.07
N VAL A 75 -8.19 -5.08 -11.16
CA VAL A 75 -8.58 -5.28 -9.76
C VAL A 75 -9.53 -4.18 -9.34
N VAL A 76 -10.51 -4.57 -8.53
CA VAL A 76 -11.42 -3.64 -7.86
C VAL A 76 -10.83 -3.27 -6.49
N GLY A 77 -10.89 -2.00 -6.14
CA GLY A 77 -10.53 -1.54 -4.81
C GLY A 77 -11.47 -0.48 -4.26
N VAL A 78 -11.35 -0.24 -2.95
CA VAL A 78 -12.10 0.78 -2.22
C VAL A 78 -11.17 1.91 -1.83
N VAL A 79 -11.57 3.14 -2.13
CA VAL A 79 -10.80 4.32 -1.77
C VAL A 79 -10.88 4.54 -0.26
N MET A 80 -9.73 4.49 0.41
CA MET A 80 -9.63 4.62 1.86
C MET A 80 -9.36 6.06 2.31
N ALA A 81 -8.53 6.78 1.54
CA ALA A 81 -8.15 8.15 1.84
C ALA A 81 -7.96 8.95 0.55
N LEU A 82 -8.34 10.23 0.60
CA LEU A 82 -8.19 11.19 -0.49
C LEU A 82 -7.16 12.25 -0.12
N PHE A 83 -6.34 12.61 -1.10
CA PHE A 83 -5.41 13.72 -1.06
C PHE A 83 -5.56 14.57 -2.33
N ASP A 84 -4.85 15.69 -2.40
CA ASP A 84 -4.85 16.63 -3.51
C ASP A 84 -4.43 16.01 -4.85
N GLU A 85 -3.40 15.16 -4.84
CA GLU A 85 -2.81 14.59 -6.06
C GLU A 85 -2.74 13.05 -6.06
N CYS A 86 -3.28 12.41 -5.02
CA CYS A 86 -3.30 10.96 -4.90
C CYS A 86 -4.47 10.48 -4.04
N PHE A 87 -4.70 9.18 -4.05
CA PHE A 87 -5.60 8.52 -3.11
C PHE A 87 -5.08 7.14 -2.75
N ASP A 88 -5.44 6.66 -1.56
CA ASP A 88 -5.10 5.32 -1.10
C ASP A 88 -6.22 4.35 -1.44
N LEU A 89 -5.87 3.24 -2.07
CA LEU A 89 -6.79 2.24 -2.59
C LEU A 89 -6.55 0.90 -1.90
N LEU A 90 -7.55 0.36 -1.21
CA LEU A 90 -7.52 -1.01 -0.71
C LEU A 90 -7.96 -1.96 -1.84
N LEU A 91 -7.03 -2.77 -2.33
CA LEU A 91 -7.30 -3.87 -3.26
C LEU A 91 -7.96 -5.00 -2.49
N ILE A 92 -9.30 -5.05 -2.48
CA ILE A 92 -10.11 -5.90 -1.59
C ILE A 92 -9.64 -7.35 -1.63
N LYS A 93 -9.46 -7.90 -2.84
CA LYS A 93 -9.08 -9.30 -3.06
C LYS A 93 -7.73 -9.68 -2.43
N TYR A 94 -6.81 -8.73 -2.32
CA TYR A 94 -5.43 -8.98 -1.86
C TYR A 94 -5.14 -8.42 -0.47
N GLY A 95 -6.02 -7.58 0.07
CA GLY A 95 -5.79 -6.90 1.35
C GLY A 95 -4.61 -5.92 1.31
N ILE A 96 -4.21 -5.46 0.11
CA ILE A 96 -3.08 -4.56 -0.10
C ILE A 96 -3.60 -3.15 -0.28
N VAL A 97 -3.04 -2.19 0.46
CA VAL A 97 -3.29 -0.76 0.26
C VAL A 97 -2.23 -0.22 -0.70
N LYS A 98 -2.67 0.40 -1.79
CA LYS A 98 -1.79 1.04 -2.77
C LYS A 98 -2.14 2.50 -2.96
N ARG A 99 -1.14 3.37 -2.91
CA ARG A 99 -1.29 4.78 -3.26
C ARG A 99 -1.29 4.97 -4.77
N ILE A 100 -2.35 5.60 -5.28
CA ILE A 100 -2.51 5.93 -6.70
C ILE A 100 -2.17 7.39 -6.90
N TYR A 101 -1.06 7.66 -7.58
CA TYR A 101 -0.66 9.01 -7.96
C TYR A 101 -1.36 9.43 -9.24
N LEU A 102 -2.14 10.51 -9.18
CA LEU A 102 -2.96 10.98 -10.29
C LEU A 102 -2.12 11.58 -11.42
N LYS A 103 -1.01 12.27 -11.08
CA LYS A 103 -0.06 12.82 -12.07
C LYS A 103 0.60 11.77 -12.97
N LYS A 104 0.67 10.51 -12.53
CA LYS A 104 1.24 9.41 -13.31
C LYS A 104 0.22 8.75 -14.26
N GLN A 105 -1.05 9.16 -14.19
CA GLN A 105 -2.11 8.55 -14.98
C GLN A 105 -2.11 9.13 -16.39
N LYS A 106 -1.75 8.29 -17.38
CA LYS A 106 -1.58 8.69 -18.79
C LYS A 106 -2.77 9.48 -19.37
N PHE A 107 -3.98 9.07 -19.00
CA PHE A 107 -5.21 9.56 -19.62
C PHE A 107 -5.89 10.69 -18.84
N LEU A 108 -5.29 11.12 -17.72
CA LEU A 108 -5.89 12.13 -16.85
C LEU A 108 -5.43 13.53 -17.27
N ASN A 109 -6.38 14.38 -17.63
CA ASN A 109 -6.11 15.73 -18.14
C ASN A 109 -6.20 16.79 -17.04
N ARG A 110 -7.26 16.74 -16.23
CA ARG A 110 -7.46 17.68 -15.11
C ARG A 110 -7.96 16.97 -13.87
N ILE A 111 -7.58 17.54 -12.72
CA ILE A 111 -7.97 17.09 -11.39
C ILE A 111 -8.48 18.30 -10.64
N TYR A 112 -9.55 18.10 -9.88
CA TYR A 112 -9.94 19.03 -8.83
C TYR A 112 -10.07 18.25 -7.52
N HIS A 113 -9.48 18.77 -6.46
CA HIS A 113 -9.62 18.25 -5.10
C HIS A 113 -10.27 19.32 -4.23
N GLY A 114 -11.47 19.05 -3.72
CA GLY A 114 -12.15 20.00 -2.86
C GLY A 114 -13.60 19.65 -2.60
N LYS A 115 -14.28 20.53 -1.87
CA LYS A 115 -15.71 20.38 -1.56
C LYS A 115 -16.54 20.93 -2.71
N LEU A 116 -17.43 20.10 -3.26
CA LEU A 116 -18.33 20.51 -4.33
C LEU A 116 -19.51 21.37 -3.86
N THR A 117 -19.82 21.28 -2.57
CA THR A 117 -20.85 22.07 -1.88
C THR A 117 -20.32 22.48 -0.51
N LYS A 118 -20.84 23.55 0.08
CA LYS A 118 -20.33 24.10 1.35
C LYS A 118 -20.23 23.06 2.48
N ASN A 119 -21.17 22.10 2.52
CA ASN A 119 -21.25 21.05 3.53
C ASN A 119 -20.97 19.66 2.95
N GLY A 120 -20.50 19.57 1.72
CA GLY A 120 -20.22 18.30 1.04
C GLY A 120 -18.90 17.68 1.52
N PRO A 121 -18.73 16.37 1.28
CA PRO A 121 -17.44 15.73 1.50
C PRO A 121 -16.39 16.33 0.55
N VAL A 122 -15.12 16.13 0.91
CA VAL A 122 -14.01 16.36 -0.01
C VAL A 122 -14.10 15.31 -1.12
N THR A 123 -14.06 15.77 -2.37
CA THR A 123 -14.22 14.94 -3.56
C THR A 123 -13.06 15.21 -4.52
N LEU A 124 -12.55 14.14 -5.12
CA LEU A 124 -11.72 14.23 -6.31
C LEU A 124 -12.61 14.22 -7.55
N VAL A 125 -12.49 15.23 -8.40
CA VAL A 125 -13.11 15.23 -9.73
C VAL A 125 -12.02 15.01 -10.75
N LEU A 126 -12.17 13.97 -11.56
CA LEU A 126 -11.24 13.56 -12.59
C LEU A 126 -11.83 13.85 -13.95
N TRP A 127 -11.02 14.43 -14.83
CA TRP A 127 -11.37 14.62 -16.24
C TRP A 127 -10.36 13.90 -17.12
N PHE A 128 -10.84 12.86 -17.81
CA PHE A 128 -10.05 12.04 -18.72
C PHE A 128 -10.04 12.63 -20.13
N ASN A 129 -8.96 12.39 -20.86
CA ASN A 129 -8.88 12.73 -22.28
C ASN A 129 -9.76 11.80 -23.13
N GLU A 130 -10.02 12.18 -24.39
CA GLU A 130 -10.83 11.36 -25.31
C GLU A 130 -10.17 10.01 -25.64
N GLU A 131 -8.83 9.94 -25.58
CA GLU A 131 -8.08 8.69 -25.78
C GLU A 131 -8.45 7.62 -24.75
N ALA A 132 -8.80 8.02 -23.52
CA ALA A 132 -9.29 7.11 -22.49
C ALA A 132 -10.52 6.33 -22.97
N LYS A 133 -11.49 7.01 -23.61
CA LYS A 133 -12.73 6.39 -24.09
C LYS A 133 -12.43 5.29 -25.12
N ASN A 134 -11.43 5.50 -25.98
CA ASN A 134 -11.02 4.51 -26.99
C ASN A 134 -10.23 3.35 -26.37
N TYR A 135 -9.34 3.63 -25.42
CA TYR A 135 -8.50 2.62 -24.76
C TYR A 135 -9.34 1.60 -23.97
N PHE A 136 -10.41 2.04 -23.30
CA PHE A 136 -11.26 1.16 -22.49
C PHE A 136 -12.49 0.61 -23.23
N SER A 137 -12.84 1.12 -24.42
CA SER A 137 -13.96 0.59 -25.23
C SER A 137 -13.59 -0.63 -26.09
N GLY A 138 -12.37 -1.14 -25.97
CA GLY A 138 -11.96 -2.41 -26.57
C GLY A 138 -11.80 -2.39 -28.10
N LYS A 139 -11.69 -1.22 -28.73
CA LYS A 139 -11.44 -1.11 -30.19
C LYS A 139 -9.97 -1.26 -30.58
N ASP A 140 -9.05 -1.30 -29.61
CA ASP A 140 -7.67 -1.75 -29.84
C ASP A 140 -7.59 -3.27 -29.66
N GLU A 141 -7.73 -4.02 -30.76
CA GLU A 141 -7.54 -5.49 -30.83
C GLU A 141 -6.13 -5.97 -30.44
N VAL A 142 -5.21 -5.07 -30.09
CA VAL A 142 -3.78 -5.39 -29.88
C VAL A 142 -3.46 -5.85 -28.45
N VAL A 143 -4.35 -5.65 -27.47
CA VAL A 143 -4.08 -5.99 -26.05
C VAL A 143 -4.83 -7.25 -25.57
N THR A 144 -5.73 -7.80 -26.39
CA THR A 144 -6.60 -8.95 -26.01
C THR A 144 -6.02 -10.33 -26.34
N ASN A 145 -4.80 -10.42 -26.88
CA ASN A 145 -4.20 -11.72 -27.25
C ASN A 145 -3.70 -12.58 -26.08
N ASN A 146 -3.77 -12.11 -24.83
CA ASN A 146 -3.54 -12.95 -23.66
C ASN A 146 -4.87 -13.29 -22.95
N LYS A 147 -5.75 -14.02 -23.64
CA LYS A 147 -6.80 -14.81 -22.96
C LYS A 147 -6.11 -15.98 -22.25
N ILE A 148 -5.55 -15.71 -21.07
CA ILE A 148 -5.11 -16.76 -20.15
C ILE A 148 -6.38 -17.52 -19.74
N ARG A 149 -6.47 -18.80 -20.14
CA ARG A 149 -7.58 -19.67 -19.74
C ARG A 149 -7.53 -19.79 -18.21
N ARG A 150 -8.69 -19.73 -17.53
CA ARG A 150 -8.84 -19.90 -16.06
C ARG A 150 -8.08 -21.12 -15.50
N GLU A 151 -7.86 -22.13 -16.34
CA GLU A 151 -7.20 -23.40 -16.01
C GLU A 151 -5.65 -23.30 -16.02
N GLU A 152 -5.07 -22.22 -16.54
CA GLU A 152 -3.62 -21.93 -16.53
C GLU A 152 -3.21 -20.93 -15.41
N CYS A 153 -4.19 -20.38 -14.68
CA CYS A 153 -4.02 -19.28 -13.71
C CYS A 153 -3.33 -19.65 -12.37
N LEU A 154 -2.87 -20.89 -12.24
CA LEU A 154 -1.83 -21.28 -11.28
C LEU A 154 -0.70 -21.92 -12.09
N PRO A 155 0.19 -21.12 -12.71
CA PRO A 155 1.27 -21.67 -13.51
C PRO A 155 2.30 -22.28 -12.56
N ASN A 156 2.09 -23.54 -12.16
CA ASN A 156 3.10 -24.48 -11.66
C ASN A 156 4.30 -23.81 -10.95
N LEU A 157 4.02 -22.93 -9.98
CA LEU A 157 5.09 -22.25 -9.24
C LEU A 157 5.95 -23.32 -8.56
N ASP A 158 5.28 -24.39 -8.12
CA ASP A 158 5.90 -25.62 -7.64
C ASP A 158 6.84 -26.27 -8.65
N LYS A 159 6.49 -26.46 -9.94
CA LYS A 159 7.43 -27.09 -10.90
C LYS A 159 8.60 -26.18 -11.29
N LYS A 160 8.41 -24.86 -11.24
CA LYS A 160 9.45 -23.89 -11.56
C LYS A 160 10.42 -23.74 -10.39
N ILE A 161 9.91 -23.75 -9.15
CA ILE A 161 10.69 -23.87 -7.91
C ILE A 161 11.40 -25.23 -7.87
N ASP A 162 10.71 -26.33 -8.16
CA ASP A 162 11.29 -27.68 -8.15
C ASP A 162 12.32 -27.89 -9.27
N LYS A 163 12.23 -27.13 -10.37
CA LYS A 163 13.28 -27.06 -11.40
C LYS A 163 14.49 -26.26 -10.93
N LEU A 164 14.27 -25.10 -10.31
CA LEU A 164 15.35 -24.28 -9.73
C LEU A 164 16.06 -25.01 -8.59
N LEU A 165 15.34 -25.71 -7.71
CA LEU A 165 15.89 -26.51 -6.62
C LEU A 165 16.64 -27.77 -7.08
N ARG A 166 16.42 -28.22 -8.32
CA ARG A 166 17.13 -29.37 -8.92
C ARG A 166 18.36 -28.97 -9.73
N GLU A 167 18.48 -27.70 -10.10
CA GLU A 167 19.63 -27.18 -10.87
C GLU A 167 20.83 -26.81 -9.97
N ASP A 168 20.67 -26.76 -8.64
CA ASP A 168 21.73 -26.41 -7.67
C ASP A 168 22.48 -27.63 -7.06
N VAL A 169 22.67 -28.72 -7.82
CA VAL A 169 23.62 -29.80 -7.44
C VAL A 169 24.67 -29.97 -8.52
N GLU A 170 25.46 -28.91 -8.75
CA GLU A 170 26.85 -29.07 -9.15
C GLU A 170 27.70 -28.22 -8.20
N ASP A 171 28.54 -28.92 -7.45
CA ASP A 171 29.56 -28.36 -6.56
C ASP A 171 30.48 -27.45 -7.36
N ASP A 172 30.60 -26.18 -6.99
CA ASP A 172 31.80 -25.40 -7.27
C ASP A 172 32.09 -24.43 -6.10
N GLU A 173 33.31 -24.58 -5.61
CA GLU A 173 33.94 -23.83 -4.54
C GLU A 173 34.24 -22.36 -4.95
N GLU A 174 34.34 -21.50 -3.93
CA GLU A 174 35.00 -20.18 -3.91
C GLU A 174 34.57 -19.09 -4.93
N SER A 175 34.03 -17.97 -4.43
CA SER A 175 34.86 -16.76 -4.24
C SER A 175 34.05 -15.53 -3.77
N ASP A 176 34.72 -14.80 -2.88
CA ASP A 176 34.72 -13.36 -2.66
C ASP A 176 33.41 -12.57 -2.48
N GLY A 177 33.26 -12.15 -1.22
CA GLY A 177 32.41 -11.04 -0.87
C GLY A 177 32.87 -9.73 -1.52
N ASN A 178 31.95 -9.06 -2.18
CA ASN A 178 31.61 -7.67 -1.90
C ASN A 178 30.39 -7.29 -2.73
N GLY A 179 29.28 -7.04 -2.05
CA GLY A 179 28.03 -6.64 -2.69
C GLY A 179 27.04 -6.16 -1.65
N VAL A 180 27.37 -5.07 -0.96
CA VAL A 180 26.39 -4.34 -0.16
C VAL A 180 25.35 -3.77 -1.14
N VAL A 181 24.20 -4.43 -1.25
CA VAL A 181 23.06 -3.91 -1.98
C VAL A 181 22.45 -2.81 -1.10
N VAL A 182 22.75 -1.56 -1.42
CA VAL A 182 22.05 -0.40 -0.90
C VAL A 182 20.64 -0.43 -1.48
N VAL A 183 19.68 -0.92 -0.71
CA VAL A 183 18.26 -0.73 -1.00
C VAL A 183 17.91 0.66 -0.50
N GLU A 184 17.83 1.63 -1.42
CA GLU A 184 17.21 2.92 -1.12
C GLU A 184 15.77 2.66 -0.69
N GLY A 185 15.55 2.73 0.62
CA GLY A 185 14.23 2.70 1.22
C GLY A 185 13.42 3.85 0.64
N ILE A 186 12.20 3.54 0.20
CA ILE A 186 11.19 4.55 -0.06
C ILE A 186 10.91 5.20 1.30
N GLY A 187 11.52 6.38 1.50
CA GLY A 187 11.38 7.13 2.72
C GLY A 187 9.92 7.54 2.92
N GLU A 188 9.31 7.02 3.98
CA GLU A 188 8.28 7.75 4.69
C GLU A 188 8.99 8.86 5.47
N SER A 189 8.79 10.10 5.05
CA SER A 189 9.18 11.26 5.83
C SER A 189 8.23 11.38 7.02
N GLU A 190 8.57 10.72 8.13
CA GLU A 190 8.02 11.05 9.44
C GLU A 190 8.74 12.30 9.96
N GLU A 191 8.15 13.48 9.76
CA GLU A 191 8.46 14.63 10.61
C GLU A 191 7.76 14.42 11.96
N GLU A 192 8.48 13.81 12.91
CA GLU A 192 8.14 13.91 14.33
C GLU A 192 8.42 15.36 14.80
N GLU A 193 7.37 16.19 14.82
CA GLU A 193 7.43 17.52 15.43
C GLU A 193 7.51 17.34 16.97
N GLU A 194 8.71 17.49 17.53
CA GLU A 194 8.95 17.65 18.97
C GLU A 194 8.07 18.80 19.52
N ARG A 195 6.95 18.46 20.18
CA ARG A 195 6.21 19.43 20.98
C ARG A 195 6.91 19.68 22.31
N GLY A 196 7.97 20.48 22.23
CA GLY A 196 8.43 21.30 23.33
C GLY A 196 7.31 22.23 23.81
N LYS A 197 7.10 22.26 25.12
CA LYS A 197 6.16 23.16 25.79
C LYS A 197 6.46 24.61 25.41
N ASN A 198 5.52 25.26 24.71
CA ASN A 198 5.30 26.70 24.85
C ASN A 198 3.86 27.04 24.44
N GLY A 199 3.16 27.71 25.36
CA GLY A 199 1.78 28.14 25.18
C GLY A 199 1.66 29.20 24.10
N GLY A 200 0.85 28.90 23.08
CA GLY A 200 0.43 29.84 22.05
C GLY A 200 -0.70 29.19 21.26
N GLY A 201 -1.92 29.74 21.35
CA GLY A 201 -3.10 29.16 20.74
C GLY A 201 -2.92 28.96 19.23
N LYS A 202 -2.94 27.70 18.78
CA LYS A 202 -2.99 27.35 17.36
C LYS A 202 -4.40 27.73 16.86
N LYS A 203 -4.51 28.81 16.08
CA LYS A 203 -5.72 29.13 15.31
C LYS A 203 -6.04 27.93 14.41
N VAL A 204 -7.22 27.36 14.58
CA VAL A 204 -7.82 26.43 13.62
C VAL A 204 -7.90 27.18 12.28
N LYS A 205 -7.17 26.73 11.26
CA LYS A 205 -7.41 27.20 9.88
C LYS A 205 -8.82 26.74 9.54
N GLU A 206 -9.75 27.68 9.39
CA GLU A 206 -11.06 27.38 8.80
C GLU A 206 -10.83 26.80 7.40
N ASP A 207 -11.47 25.67 7.09
CA ASP A 207 -11.55 25.12 5.74
C ASP A 207 -12.21 26.18 4.84
N VAL A 208 -11.39 27.00 4.19
CA VAL A 208 -11.87 27.99 3.22
C VAL A 208 -12.52 27.21 2.08
N TYR A 209 -13.82 27.40 1.89
CA TYR A 209 -14.53 26.90 0.72
C TYR A 209 -14.00 27.65 -0.50
N GLU A 210 -13.06 27.04 -1.22
CA GLU A 210 -12.59 27.58 -2.50
C GLU A 210 -13.70 27.47 -3.55
N GLU A 211 -13.87 28.51 -4.35
CA GLU A 211 -14.84 28.48 -5.44
C GLU A 211 -14.48 27.37 -6.43
N VAL A 212 -15.41 26.43 -6.60
CA VAL A 212 -15.31 25.35 -7.58
C VAL A 212 -15.02 25.95 -8.97
N PRO A 213 -13.92 25.54 -9.66
CA PRO A 213 -13.55 26.09 -10.96
C PRO A 213 -14.68 25.96 -12.00
N ALA A 214 -14.76 26.91 -12.93
CA ALA A 214 -15.78 26.92 -13.98
C ALA A 214 -15.85 25.58 -14.75
N TRP A 215 -14.68 25.04 -15.13
CA TRP A 215 -14.62 23.77 -15.85
C TRP A 215 -15.23 22.58 -15.09
N VAL A 216 -15.24 22.61 -13.74
CA VAL A 216 -15.89 21.57 -12.92
C VAL A 216 -17.41 21.74 -12.89
N LYS A 217 -17.88 22.99 -12.98
CA LYS A 217 -19.31 23.32 -13.03
C LYS A 217 -19.93 23.03 -14.40
N ASP A 218 -19.14 23.20 -15.46
CA ASP A 218 -19.58 23.06 -16.85
C ASP A 218 -19.54 21.61 -17.36
N LEU A 219 -18.85 20.70 -16.65
CA LEU A 219 -18.79 19.26 -16.96
C LEU A 219 -20.18 18.62 -16.86
N GLN A 220 -20.59 17.92 -17.92
CA GLN A 220 -21.80 17.11 -17.89
C GLN A 220 -21.64 15.97 -16.88
N PRO A 221 -22.72 15.48 -16.23
CA PRO A 221 -22.66 14.38 -15.27
C PRO A 221 -21.97 13.12 -15.81
N GLU A 222 -22.12 12.86 -17.10
CA GLU A 222 -21.54 11.71 -17.82
C GLU A 222 -20.02 11.85 -18.08
N GLU A 223 -19.51 13.08 -18.07
CA GLU A 223 -18.09 13.39 -18.26
C GLU A 223 -17.35 13.55 -16.94
N ARG A 224 -18.10 13.66 -15.85
CA ARG A 224 -17.60 13.95 -14.52
C ARG A 224 -17.39 12.66 -13.74
N GLN A 225 -16.16 12.18 -13.69
CA GLN A 225 -15.83 11.07 -12.81
C GLN A 225 -15.44 11.59 -11.42
N THR A 226 -16.30 11.35 -10.43
CA THR A 226 -16.08 11.74 -9.04
C THR A 226 -15.55 10.57 -8.22
N ILE A 227 -14.57 10.82 -7.36
CA ILE A 227 -14.06 9.86 -6.39
C ILE A 227 -14.21 10.46 -5.00
N ASN A 228 -14.94 9.75 -4.14
CA ASN A 228 -15.03 10.02 -2.70
C ASN A 228 -14.32 8.91 -1.92
N CYS A 229 -14.09 9.13 -0.63
CA CYS A 229 -13.79 8.02 0.27
C CYS A 229 -14.92 6.97 0.18
N MET A 230 -14.54 5.70 0.27
CA MET A 230 -15.41 4.52 0.11
C MET A 230 -15.98 4.31 -1.31
N CYS A 231 -15.58 5.10 -2.31
CA CYS A 231 -15.91 4.80 -3.69
C CYS A 231 -15.18 3.54 -4.17
N VAL A 232 -15.87 2.78 -5.01
CA VAL A 232 -15.29 1.67 -5.76
C VAL A 232 -14.54 2.24 -6.95
N VAL A 233 -13.32 1.79 -7.16
CA VAL A 233 -12.61 2.08 -8.40
C VAL A 233 -12.00 0.81 -8.96
N ARG A 234 -11.95 0.74 -10.29
CA ARG A 234 -11.21 -0.30 -11.00
C ARG A 234 -9.84 0.24 -11.36
N VAL A 235 -8.81 -0.56 -11.14
CA VAL A 235 -7.45 -0.26 -11.53
C VAL A 235 -6.86 -1.41 -12.31
N LYS A 236 -6.00 -1.09 -13.27
CA LYS A 236 -5.16 -2.06 -13.95
C LYS A 236 -3.78 -2.03 -13.31
N LEU A 237 -3.39 -3.14 -12.70
CA LEU A 237 -2.04 -3.34 -12.19
C LEU A 237 -1.16 -3.84 -13.33
N VAL A 238 -0.06 -3.14 -13.58
CA VAL A 238 0.88 -3.46 -14.66
C VAL A 238 2.28 -3.50 -14.08
N ASN A 239 3.06 -4.51 -14.45
CA ASN A 239 4.45 -4.58 -14.06
C ASN A 239 5.26 -3.47 -14.73
N VAL A 240 6.17 -2.85 -13.98
CA VAL A 240 7.16 -1.93 -14.54
C VAL A 240 8.29 -2.76 -15.14
N LYS A 241 8.53 -2.57 -16.45
CA LYS A 241 9.47 -3.34 -17.25
C LYS A 241 10.82 -3.52 -16.54
N ASP A 242 11.33 -4.76 -16.56
CA ASP A 242 12.61 -5.16 -15.98
C ASP A 242 12.73 -4.94 -14.46
N THR A 243 11.60 -4.80 -13.74
CA THR A 243 11.58 -4.67 -12.28
C THR A 243 10.54 -5.59 -11.63
N LEU A 244 10.60 -5.71 -10.30
CA LEU A 244 9.56 -6.33 -9.47
C LEU A 244 8.50 -5.31 -9.03
N ARG A 245 8.58 -4.05 -9.49
CA ARG A 245 7.59 -3.03 -9.16
C ARG A 245 6.39 -3.16 -10.09
N TYR A 246 5.26 -2.66 -9.61
CA TYR A 246 4.04 -2.56 -10.38
C TYR A 246 3.42 -1.18 -10.19
N GLU A 247 2.78 -0.71 -11.24
CA GLU A 247 2.01 0.52 -11.26
C GLU A 247 0.52 0.19 -11.36
N ALA A 248 -0.30 1.08 -10.81
CA ALA A 248 -1.73 0.98 -10.86
C ALA A 248 -2.26 2.12 -11.72
N SER A 249 -2.80 1.76 -12.87
CA SER A 249 -3.45 2.68 -13.79
C SER A 249 -4.95 2.71 -13.51
N LEU A 250 -5.50 3.90 -13.28
CA LEU A 250 -6.92 4.07 -13.04
C LEU A 250 -7.70 3.76 -14.31
N ILE A 251 -8.72 2.91 -14.17
CA ILE A 251 -9.68 2.63 -15.23
C ILE A 251 -10.89 3.54 -14.99
N PRO A 252 -11.30 4.36 -15.98
CA PRO A 252 -12.56 5.08 -15.94
C PRO A 252 -13.72 4.10 -15.69
N THR A 253 -14.32 4.20 -14.52
CA THR A 253 -15.56 3.51 -14.16
C THR A 253 -16.73 4.46 -14.41
N PRO A 254 -17.78 4.01 -15.12
CA PRO A 254 -18.99 4.82 -15.30
C PRO A 254 -19.81 4.96 -14.00
N ASP A 255 -19.59 4.09 -13.01
CA ASP A 255 -20.29 4.14 -11.73
C ASP A 255 -19.37 4.64 -10.61
N SER A 256 -19.59 5.87 -10.18
CA SER A 256 -18.92 6.51 -9.04
C SER A 256 -19.73 6.43 -7.74
N ASN A 257 -20.80 5.63 -7.72
CA ASN A 257 -21.60 5.46 -6.51
C ASN A 257 -20.76 4.78 -5.41
N PRO A 258 -20.80 5.30 -4.17
CA PRO A 258 -20.10 4.67 -3.05
C PRO A 258 -20.59 3.23 -2.86
N LEU A 259 -19.65 2.33 -2.59
CA LEU A 259 -19.93 0.91 -2.40
C LEU A 259 -20.92 0.76 -1.24
N THR A 260 -22.12 0.22 -1.49
CA THR A 260 -23.00 -0.15 -0.38
C THR A 260 -22.43 -1.39 0.31
N TRP A 261 -22.75 -1.61 1.58
CA TRP A 261 -22.28 -2.81 2.29
C TRP A 261 -22.69 -4.13 1.59
N VAL A 262 -23.81 -4.11 0.85
CA VAL A 262 -24.31 -5.25 0.07
C VAL A 262 -23.36 -5.58 -1.09
N ASP A 263 -22.93 -4.56 -1.84
CA ASP A 263 -22.01 -4.74 -2.96
C ASP A 263 -20.62 -5.19 -2.47
N ALA A 264 -20.20 -4.74 -1.28
CA ALA A 264 -18.92 -5.09 -0.69
C ALA A 264 -18.86 -6.58 -0.34
N LYS A 265 -19.95 -7.07 0.26
CA LYS A 265 -20.08 -8.46 0.66
C LYS A 265 -20.08 -9.38 -0.56
N GLN A 266 -20.82 -9.03 -1.62
CA GLN A 266 -20.85 -9.84 -2.83
C GLN A 266 -19.46 -9.98 -3.47
N HIS A 267 -18.67 -8.90 -3.50
CA HIS A 267 -17.29 -8.95 -3.99
C HIS A 267 -16.30 -9.70 -3.09
N MET A 268 -16.58 -9.84 -1.80
CA MET A 268 -15.76 -10.66 -0.88
C MET A 268 -16.10 -12.15 -0.97
N ASP A 269 -17.34 -12.47 -1.33
CA ASP A 269 -17.86 -13.84 -1.44
C ASP A 269 -17.53 -14.49 -2.81
N GLU A 270 -17.21 -13.69 -3.85
CA GLU A 270 -16.80 -14.10 -5.22
C GLU A 270 -15.28 -14.23 -5.41
#